data_AF-A0A0D5AKM5-F1
#
_entry.id   AF-A0A0D5AKM5-F1
#
_cell.length_a   1.000
_cell.length_b   1.000
_cell.length_c   1.000
_cell.angle_alpha   90.00
_cell.angle_beta   90.00
_cell.angle_gamma   90.00
#
_symmetry.space_group_name_H-M   'P 1'
#
loop_
_entity.id
_entity.type
_entity.pdbx_description
1 polymer ?
#
loop_
_entity_poly.entity_id
_entity_poly.type
_entity_poly.pdbx_seq_one_letter_code
_entity_poly.pdbx_strand_id
1 'polypeptide(L)'
;MATIHVDVVSAEQEIFSGNAKFVALPGEAGELGILPGHTPLITRIKPGAVRIEKDDGGEEFVFVAGGILEVQPKKVTVLADTAIRGHDLDEAKANEAKRAAEEALQNQSSDLDLARAQSELAVAAAQLAAIARLRRKR
;
A
#
# COMPACT_ATOMS: atom_id res chain seq x y z
N MET A 1 24.70 10.75 -2.75
CA MET A 1 23.80 9.89 -3.56
C MET A 1 22.55 10.69 -3.88
N ALA A 2 21.96 10.51 -5.06
CA ALA A 2 20.69 11.19 -5.38
C ALA A 2 19.57 10.61 -4.52
N THR A 3 18.66 11.46 -4.06
CA THR A 3 17.45 11.09 -3.30
C THR A 3 16.22 11.64 -4.01
N ILE A 4 15.06 11.06 -3.72
CA ILE A 4 13.75 11.53 -4.18
C ILE A 4 12.88 11.83 -2.97
N HIS A 5 12.13 12.91 -3.02
CA HIS A 5 11.17 13.22 -1.96
C HIS A 5 9.93 12.35 -2.12
N VAL A 6 9.48 11.70 -1.05
CA VAL A 6 8.36 10.76 -1.07
C VAL A 6 7.34 11.19 -0.05
N ASP A 7 6.12 11.40 -0.53
CA ASP A 7 4.95 11.62 0.31
C ASP A 7 3.99 10.46 0.16
N VAL A 8 3.55 9.90 1.28
CA VAL A 8 2.44 8.96 1.36
C VAL A 8 1.35 9.64 2.16
N VAL A 9 0.25 9.94 1.49
CA VAL A 9 -0.88 10.67 2.06
C VAL A 9 -2.16 9.87 1.88
N SER A 10 -3.05 9.95 2.87
CA SER A 10 -4.44 9.53 2.74
C SER A 10 -5.36 10.75 2.72
N ALA A 11 -6.67 10.52 2.49
CA ALA A 11 -7.67 11.59 2.57
C ALA A 11 -7.73 12.26 3.96
N GLU A 12 -7.30 11.57 5.01
CA GLU A 12 -7.44 12.01 6.40
C GLU A 12 -6.14 12.55 7.00
N GLN A 13 -4.98 12.03 6.57
CA GLN A 13 -3.70 12.41 7.16
C GLN A 13 -2.49 12.12 6.26
N GLU A 14 -1.39 12.82 6.55
CA GLU A 14 -0.08 12.48 6.00
C GLU A 14 0.52 11.31 6.79
N ILE A 15 0.77 10.20 6.10
CA ILE A 15 1.26 8.96 6.70
C ILE A 15 2.79 8.97 6.76
N PHE A 16 3.43 9.48 5.72
CA PHE A 16 4.87 9.57 5.62
C PHE A 16 5.25 10.74 4.72
N SER A 17 6.26 11.52 5.12
CA SER A 17 6.93 12.47 4.26
C SER A 17 8.43 12.43 4.55
N GLY A 18 9.25 12.34 3.51
CA GLY A 18 10.70 12.25 3.69
C GLY A 18 11.48 11.98 2.42
N ASN A 19 12.80 11.98 2.52
CA ASN A 19 13.69 11.66 1.40
C ASN A 19 13.98 10.15 1.37
N ALA A 20 13.89 9.57 0.18
CA ALA A 20 14.18 8.15 -0.05
C ALA A 20 15.22 7.97 -1.16
N LYS A 21 15.98 6.89 -1.09
CA LYS A 21 16.83 6.40 -2.18
C LYS A 21 16.03 5.55 -3.17
N PHE A 22 15.01 4.87 -2.69
CA PHE A 22 14.22 3.93 -3.47
C PHE A 22 12.83 3.74 -2.88
N VAL A 23 11.83 3.58 -3.74
CA VAL A 23 10.46 3.24 -3.35
C VAL A 23 9.99 2.04 -4.17
N ALA A 24 9.43 1.02 -3.53
CA ALA A 24 8.77 -0.09 -4.20
C ALA A 24 7.31 -0.19 -3.78
N LEU A 25 6.42 -0.43 -4.74
CA LEU A 25 4.99 -0.57 -4.50
C LEU A 25 4.28 -1.38 -5.61
N PRO A 26 3.13 -1.99 -5.32
CA PRO A 26 2.37 -2.75 -6.31
C PRO A 26 1.53 -1.82 -7.20
N GLY A 27 1.91 -1.67 -8.47
CA GLY A 27 1.13 -0.97 -9.49
C GLY A 27 0.05 -1.83 -10.15
N GLU A 28 -0.84 -1.20 -10.91
CA GLU A 28 -1.91 -1.89 -11.65
C GLU A 28 -1.36 -2.96 -12.62
N ALA A 29 -0.27 -2.64 -13.32
CA ALA A 29 0.38 -3.52 -14.30
C ALA A 29 1.44 -4.46 -13.71
N GLY A 30 1.76 -4.37 -12.41
CA GLY A 30 2.81 -5.16 -11.76
C GLY A 30 3.55 -4.40 -10.67
N GLU A 31 4.62 -4.99 -10.13
CA GLU A 31 5.48 -4.34 -9.13
C GLU A 31 6.25 -3.18 -9.75
N LEU A 32 6.26 -2.03 -9.08
CA LEU A 32 6.94 -0.81 -9.51
C LEU A 32 8.06 -0.47 -8.53
N GLY A 33 9.23 -0.11 -9.07
CA GLY A 33 10.38 0.40 -8.32
C GLY A 33 10.77 1.77 -8.84
N ILE A 34 10.68 2.79 -8.00
CA ILE A 34 10.95 4.18 -8.34
C ILE A 34 12.30 4.59 -7.76
N LEU A 35 13.16 5.11 -8.64
CA LEU A 35 14.47 5.67 -8.33
C LEU A 35 14.49 7.19 -8.57
N PRO A 36 15.47 7.92 -8.00
CA PRO A 36 15.68 9.33 -8.29
C PRO A 36 15.87 9.57 -9.79
N GLY A 37 15.12 10.51 -10.37
CA GLY A 37 15.15 10.82 -11.80
C GLY A 37 14.25 9.92 -12.66
N HIS A 38 13.33 9.15 -12.06
CA HIS A 38 12.32 8.40 -12.80
C HIS A 38 11.47 9.34 -13.68
N THR A 39 11.07 8.82 -14.85
CA THR A 39 10.22 9.56 -15.79
C THR A 39 8.86 9.84 -15.14
N PRO A 40 8.23 11.02 -15.37
CA PRO A 40 6.91 11.30 -14.82
C PRO A 40 5.89 10.24 -15.21
N LEU A 41 5.10 9.79 -14.23
CA LEU A 41 4.15 8.70 -14.39
C LEU A 41 2.98 8.90 -13.44
N ILE A 42 1.76 8.68 -13.93
CA ILE A 42 0.56 8.56 -13.10
C ILE A 42 -0.05 7.19 -13.35
N THR A 43 -0.29 6.42 -12.30
CA THR A 43 -0.86 5.07 -12.42
C THR A 43 -1.64 4.67 -11.16
N ARG A 44 -2.56 3.72 -11.29
CA ARG A 44 -3.24 3.15 -10.12
C ARG A 44 -2.35 2.15 -9.42
N ILE A 45 -2.55 2.04 -8.11
CA ILE A 45 -1.82 1.10 -7.25
C ILE A 45 -2.80 0.07 -6.70
N LYS A 46 -2.31 -1.16 -6.56
CA LYS A 46 -3.06 -2.26 -5.95
C LYS A 46 -2.89 -2.22 -4.43
N PRO A 47 -3.79 -2.86 -3.66
CA PRO A 47 -3.58 -3.05 -2.23
C PRO A 47 -2.27 -3.82 -1.97
N GLY A 48 -1.44 -3.33 -1.05
CA GLY A 48 -0.20 -4.00 -0.67
C GLY A 48 0.78 -3.12 0.12
N ALA A 49 2.01 -3.61 0.28
CA ALA A 49 3.03 -2.92 1.06
C ALA A 49 3.89 -2.02 0.16
N VAL A 50 3.94 -0.73 0.50
CA VAL A 50 4.91 0.24 0.00
C VAL A 50 6.15 0.14 0.86
N ARG A 51 7.29 -0.16 0.23
CA ARG A 51 8.62 -0.15 0.88
C ARG A 51 9.35 1.11 0.48
N ILE A 52 9.80 1.87 1.48
CA ILE A 52 10.55 3.11 1.30
C ILE A 52 11.93 2.91 1.92
N GLU A 53 12.98 3.03 1.11
CA GLU A 53 14.36 3.01 1.59
C GLU A 53 14.82 4.44 1.81
N LYS A 54 14.99 4.83 3.07
CA LYS A 54 15.37 6.19 3.48
C LYS A 54 16.83 6.49 3.17
N ASP A 55 17.17 7.77 3.15
CA ASP A 55 18.53 8.24 2.88
C ASP A 55 19.55 7.83 3.96
N ASP A 56 19.10 7.69 5.21
CA ASP A 56 19.84 7.16 6.35
C ASP A 56 20.10 5.64 6.29
N GLY A 57 19.52 4.94 5.32
CA GLY A 57 19.61 3.47 5.16
C GLY A 57 18.55 2.69 5.94
N GLY A 58 17.66 3.37 6.67
CA GLY A 58 16.49 2.74 7.28
C GLY A 58 15.43 2.36 6.23
N GLU A 59 14.70 1.29 6.49
CA GLU A 59 13.52 0.94 5.70
C GLU A 59 12.25 1.31 6.45
N GLU A 60 11.32 1.96 5.76
CA GLU A 60 9.96 2.21 6.23
C GLU A 60 8.99 1.37 5.39
N PHE A 61 7.99 0.80 6.03
CA PHE A 61 6.95 0.02 5.37
C PHE A 61 5.59 0.64 5.68
N VAL A 62 4.82 0.88 4.63
CA VAL A 62 3.46 1.41 4.72
C VAL A 62 2.53 0.49 3.96
N PHE A 63 1.48 0.00 4.61
CA PHE A 63 0.41 -0.71 3.91
C PHE A 63 -0.54 0.31 3.28
N VAL A 64 -0.88 0.11 2.01
CA VAL A 64 -1.89 0.90 1.29
C VAL A 64 -2.98 -0.03 0.78
N ALA A 65 -4.23 0.36 0.93
CA ALA A 65 -5.39 -0.41 0.45
C ALA A 65 -5.70 -0.19 -1.03
N GLY A 66 -4.88 0.60 -1.74
CA GLY A 66 -5.15 1.05 -3.11
C GLY A 66 -5.02 2.57 -3.21
N GLY A 67 -5.17 3.10 -4.43
CA GLY A 67 -5.11 4.53 -4.72
C GLY A 67 -4.39 4.87 -6.02
N ILE A 68 -3.68 6.00 -6.03
CA ILE A 68 -2.96 6.54 -7.18
C ILE A 68 -1.51 6.84 -6.81
N LEU A 69 -0.59 6.45 -7.69
CA LEU A 69 0.80 6.89 -7.68
C LEU A 69 0.99 8.03 -8.66
N GLU A 70 1.58 9.12 -8.19
CA GLU A 70 2.11 10.19 -9.01
C GLU A 70 3.63 10.26 -8.85
N VAL A 71 4.35 10.22 -9.97
CA VAL A 71 5.80 10.40 -10.04
C VAL A 71 6.07 11.68 -10.82
N GLN A 72 6.79 12.59 -10.18
CA GLN A 72 7.35 13.80 -10.78
C GLN A 72 8.88 13.72 -10.76
N PRO A 73 9.62 14.54 -11.53
CA PRO A 73 11.08 14.41 -11.66
C PRO A 73 11.88 14.48 -10.35
N LYS A 74 11.33 15.11 -9.31
CA LYS A 74 11.98 15.29 -8.00
C LYS A 74 11.15 14.79 -6.81
N LYS A 75 9.92 14.34 -7.05
CA LYS A 75 8.93 14.03 -6.01
C LYS A 75 8.07 12.85 -6.43
N VAL A 76 7.78 11.96 -5.49
CA VAL A 76 6.80 10.88 -5.63
C VAL A 76 5.72 11.09 -4.60
N THR A 77 4.47 10.98 -5.01
CA THR A 77 3.32 11.07 -4.14
C THR A 77 2.45 9.83 -4.31
N VAL A 78 2.22 9.14 -3.19
CA VAL A 78 1.29 8.02 -3.09
C VAL A 78 0.03 8.55 -2.43
N LEU A 79 -1.03 8.67 -3.23
CA LEU A 79 -2.36 9.05 -2.80
C LEU A 79 -3.12 7.75 -2.49
N ALA A 80 -3.21 7.38 -1.22
CA ALA A 80 -3.86 6.13 -0.80
C ALA A 80 -5.29 6.40 -0.30
N ASP A 81 -6.24 5.53 -0.65
CA ASP A 81 -7.60 5.61 -0.11
C ASP A 81 -7.60 5.34 1.40
N THR A 82 -6.88 4.27 1.79
CA THR A 82 -6.54 3.95 3.18
C THR A 82 -5.06 3.60 3.25
N ALA A 83 -4.34 4.17 4.21
CA ALA A 83 -2.95 3.86 4.47
C ALA A 83 -2.71 3.64 5.96
N ILE A 84 -1.91 2.64 6.30
CA ILE A 84 -1.58 2.24 7.67
C ILE A 84 -0.08 1.98 7.73
N ARG A 85 0.61 2.53 8.72
CA ARG A 85 2.05 2.27 8.90
C ARG A 85 2.27 0.82 9.29
N GLY A 86 3.37 0.22 8.82
CA GLY A 86 3.66 -1.20 9.05
C GLY A 86 3.78 -1.58 10.53
N HIS A 87 4.10 -0.65 11.42
CA HIS A 87 4.14 -0.88 12.87
C HIS A 87 2.77 -0.84 13.55
N ASP A 88 1.78 -0.20 12.93
CA ASP A 88 0.39 -0.09 13.41
C ASP A 88 -0.52 -1.19 12.82
N LEU A 89 0.05 -2.08 12.01
CA LEU A 89 -0.67 -3.14 11.31
C LEU A 89 -1.00 -4.27 12.29
N ASP A 90 -2.24 -4.27 12.80
CA ASP A 90 -2.75 -5.24 13.76
C ASP A 90 -3.26 -6.52 13.05
N GLU A 91 -2.52 -7.62 13.24
CA GLU A 91 -2.82 -8.94 12.66
C GLU A 91 -4.17 -9.50 13.11
N ALA A 92 -4.62 -9.16 14.33
CA ALA A 92 -5.93 -9.59 14.82
C ALA A 92 -7.05 -8.91 14.02
N LYS A 93 -6.94 -7.59 13.80
CA LYS A 93 -7.91 -6.83 13.00
C LYS A 93 -7.92 -7.25 11.53
N ALA A 94 -6.75 -7.51 10.94
CA ALA A 94 -6.65 -7.96 9.55
C ALA A 94 -7.29 -9.35 9.35
N ASN A 95 -7.09 -10.26 10.31
CA ASN A 95 -7.73 -11.59 10.28
C ASN A 95 -9.24 -11.52 10.50
N GLU A 96 -9.71 -10.64 11.40
CA GLU A 96 -11.13 -10.43 11.65
C GLU A 96 -11.83 -9.83 10.42
N ALA A 97 -11.22 -8.82 9.79
CA ALA A 97 -11.72 -8.23 8.55
C ALA A 97 -11.78 -9.25 7.41
N LYS A 98 -10.77 -10.13 7.30
CA LYS A 98 -10.81 -11.23 6.32
C LYS A 98 -11.96 -12.19 6.59
N ARG A 99 -12.16 -12.61 7.85
CA ARG A 99 -13.24 -13.53 8.21
C ARG A 99 -14.61 -12.92 7.95
N ALA A 100 -14.79 -11.64 8.28
CA ALA A 100 -16.01 -10.90 7.99
C ALA A 100 -16.29 -10.82 6.48
N ALA A 101 -15.25 -10.55 5.66
CA ALA A 101 -15.39 -10.52 4.20
C ALA A 101 -15.68 -11.91 3.60
N GLU A 102 -15.08 -12.98 4.14
CA GLU A 102 -15.39 -14.37 3.74
C GLU A 102 -16.82 -14.78 4.12
N GLU A 103 -17.29 -14.39 5.31
CA GLU A 103 -18.66 -14.63 5.78
C GLU A 103 -19.68 -13.81 4.96
N ALA A 104 -19.34 -12.58 4.55
CA ALA A 104 -20.18 -11.76 3.66
C ALA A 104 -20.30 -12.36 2.26
N LEU A 105 -19.22 -12.90 1.71
CA LEU A 105 -19.22 -13.63 0.42
C LEU A 105 -20.06 -14.90 0.45
N GLN A 106 -20.12 -15.60 1.59
CA GLN A 106 -20.93 -16.82 1.73
C GLN A 106 -22.43 -16.54 1.89
N ASN A 107 -22.81 -15.37 2.41
CA ASN A 107 -24.19 -15.08 2.82
C ASN A 107 -25.02 -14.25 1.82
N GLN A 108 -24.50 -13.83 0.66
CA GLN A 108 -25.22 -12.88 -0.23
C GLN A 108 -25.56 -13.41 -1.63
N SER A 109 -26.73 -12.96 -2.12
CA SER A 109 -27.48 -13.49 -3.27
C SER A 109 -27.52 -12.56 -4.50
N SER A 110 -26.83 -11.42 -4.47
CA SER A 110 -26.87 -10.40 -5.54
C SER A 110 -25.47 -10.12 -6.13
N ASP A 111 -25.39 -9.89 -7.45
CA ASP A 111 -24.11 -9.69 -8.16
C ASP A 111 -23.34 -8.42 -7.72
N LEU A 112 -24.05 -7.39 -7.27
CA LEU A 112 -23.47 -6.12 -6.79
C LEU A 112 -22.79 -6.28 -5.43
N ASP A 113 -23.37 -7.12 -4.58
CA ASP A 113 -22.84 -7.44 -3.26
C ASP A 113 -21.57 -8.30 -3.37
N LEU A 114 -21.54 -9.21 -4.34
CA LEU A 114 -20.41 -10.11 -4.58
C LEU A 114 -19.16 -9.35 -5.02
N ALA A 115 -19.29 -8.34 -5.89
CA ALA A 115 -18.16 -7.51 -6.33
C ALA A 115 -17.55 -6.69 -5.19
N ARG A 116 -18.38 -6.17 -4.27
CA ARG A 116 -17.91 -5.44 -3.08
C ARG A 116 -17.18 -6.37 -2.11
N ALA A 117 -17.80 -7.51 -1.79
CA ALA A 117 -17.21 -8.46 -0.85
C ALA A 117 -15.90 -9.08 -1.39
N GLN A 118 -15.78 -9.26 -2.72
CA GLN A 118 -14.51 -9.63 -3.35
C GLN A 118 -13.42 -8.57 -3.20
N SER A 119 -13.79 -7.28 -3.31
CA SER A 119 -12.86 -6.17 -3.13
C SER A 119 -12.37 -6.09 -1.68
N GLU A 120 -13.29 -6.24 -0.72
CA GLU A 120 -12.96 -6.28 0.72
C GLU A 120 -12.05 -7.46 1.06
N LEU A 121 -12.34 -8.64 0.52
CA LEU A 121 -11.49 -9.83 0.67
C LEU A 121 -10.08 -9.57 0.10
N ALA A 122 -9.98 -8.94 -1.06
CA ALA A 122 -8.68 -8.62 -1.68
C ALA A 122 -7.85 -7.68 -0.80
N VAL A 123 -8.48 -6.67 -0.18
CA VAL A 123 -7.83 -5.75 0.75
C VAL A 123 -7.36 -6.50 2.01
N ALA A 124 -8.21 -7.31 2.62
CA ALA A 124 -7.87 -8.05 3.84
C ALA A 124 -6.76 -9.09 3.60
N ALA A 125 -6.79 -9.79 2.46
CA ALA A 125 -5.73 -10.71 2.07
C ALA A 125 -4.38 -9.98 1.85
N ALA A 126 -4.42 -8.78 1.24
CA ALA A 126 -3.23 -7.96 1.06
C ALA A 126 -2.64 -7.47 2.40
N GLN A 127 -3.49 -7.13 3.38
CA GLN A 127 -3.03 -6.76 4.74
C GLN A 127 -2.27 -7.92 5.39
N LEU A 128 -2.82 -9.13 5.36
CA LEU A 128 -2.16 -10.32 5.93
C LEU A 128 -0.84 -10.65 5.21
N ALA A 129 -0.80 -10.53 3.89
CA ALA A 129 0.43 -10.72 3.12
C ALA A 129 1.50 -9.68 3.49
N ALA A 130 1.11 -8.42 3.72
CA ALA A 130 2.02 -7.37 4.18
C ALA A 130 2.57 -7.66 5.58
N ILE A 131 1.72 -8.08 6.52
CA ILE A 131 2.13 -8.50 7.88
C ILE A 131 3.15 -9.66 7.80
N ALA A 132 2.85 -10.70 7.02
CA ALA A 132 3.75 -11.84 6.86
C ALA A 132 5.11 -11.44 6.28
N ARG A 133 5.13 -10.47 5.34
CA ARG A 133 6.37 -9.96 4.74
C ARG A 133 7.20 -9.12 5.71
N LEU A 134 6.56 -8.34 6.58
CA LEU A 134 7.22 -7.62 7.69
C LEU A 134 7.86 -8.59 8.69
N ARG A 135 7.17 -9.69 9.02
CA ARG A 135 7.65 -10.67 9.99
C ARG A 135 8.86 -11.48 9.53
N ARG A 136 9.00 -11.70 8.22
CA ARG A 136 10.12 -12.45 7.62
C ARG A 136 11.42 -11.63 7.51
N LYS A 137 11.34 -10.31 7.72
CA LYS A 137 12.47 -9.38 7.66
C LYS A 137 12.99 -8.95 9.05
N ARG A 138 12.30 -9.35 10.12
CA ARG A 138 12.77 -9.29 11.52
C ARG A 138 13.55 -10.56 11.85
#